data_AF-A0A6V6YZP4-F1
#
_entry.id   AF-A0A6V6YZP4-F1
#
_cell.length_a   1.000
_cell.length_b   1.000
_cell.length_c   1.000
_cell.angle_alpha   90.00
_cell.angle_beta   90.00
_cell.angle_gamma   90.00
#
_symmetry.space_group_name_H-M   'P 1'
#
loop_
_entity.id
_entity.type
_entity.pdbx_description
1 polymer ?
#
loop_
_entity_poly.entity_id
_entity_poly.type
_entity_poly.pdbx_seq_one_letter_code
_entity_poly.pdbx_strand_id
1 'polypeptide(L)'
;MNREIFMKNYCWIAYLHPYTFVTPDDEQPWEVELDEINKSTYNHGRLIQIVSKIKTENNELDALVCYDGAIAIARNGKFHKKEEAVNFFNKLFAKLIFNGFYVEGVNSRDVVSGVIYEEWGIFNTEFGGSASSQSHSKVRTKMAGSLDTINLSSPRHLMISELRAGIEKGSKIFDEIPNLTPKFLNMGITEIRYGNWDLVLSNLWITSEQMIDYLWHNRFLKNQSFHPEHEIDGRKKSFKEDNRTWSMAIKQELLYQNSIITESILINLFNARKVRNKLVHEGRAVDKKVALGLFTAVKELIQIVIGPEDIMNNKIFSENTAASGKYEKKSDAIKFDESLYTDWQKIIDEQVNEEQKKNRLS
;
A
#
# COMPACT_ATOMS: atom_id res chain seq x y z
N MET A 1 -1.53 24.35 33.95
CA MET A 1 -1.86 23.01 33.40
C MET A 1 -0.71 22.63 32.47
N ASN A 2 0.13 21.68 32.89
CA ASN A 2 1.46 21.43 32.31
C ASN A 2 1.38 20.86 30.88
N ARG A 3 2.06 21.54 29.93
CA ARG A 3 2.21 21.12 28.53
C ARG A 3 3.06 19.86 28.35
N GLU A 4 3.71 19.36 29.40
CA GLU A 4 4.64 18.22 29.33
C GLU A 4 3.96 16.83 29.35
N ILE A 5 2.66 16.74 29.65
CA ILE A 5 1.95 15.44 29.71
C ILE A 5 1.40 15.00 28.33
N PHE A 6 1.38 15.89 27.33
CA PHE A 6 0.77 15.63 26.01
C PHE A 6 1.71 15.01 24.96
N MET A 7 2.96 14.68 25.29
CA MET A 7 3.91 14.11 24.32
C MET A 7 3.91 12.59 24.21
N LYS A 8 2.89 11.88 24.70
CA LYS A 8 2.87 10.42 24.70
C LYS A 8 2.01 9.87 23.55
N ASN A 9 2.56 8.94 22.76
CA ASN A 9 1.85 8.12 21.76
C ASN A 9 1.43 8.81 20.44
N TYR A 10 2.27 9.70 19.90
CA TYR A 10 2.05 10.28 18.56
C TYR A 10 2.21 9.23 17.45
N CYS A 11 1.31 9.30 16.47
CA CYS A 11 1.27 8.38 15.35
C CYS A 11 1.05 9.07 13.99
N TRP A 12 1.49 8.39 12.93
CA TRP A 12 1.02 8.63 11.57
C TRP A 12 -0.12 7.65 11.28
N ILE A 13 -1.18 8.14 10.65
CA ILE A 13 -2.36 7.33 10.30
C ILE A 13 -2.57 7.40 8.79
N ALA A 14 -2.88 6.28 8.17
CA ALA A 14 -3.48 6.21 6.84
C ALA A 14 -4.70 5.30 6.87
N TYR A 15 -5.58 5.43 5.89
CA TYR A 15 -6.85 4.71 5.86
C TYR A 15 -6.90 3.72 4.69
N LEU A 16 -7.45 2.54 4.93
CA LEU A 16 -7.84 1.62 3.86
C LEU A 16 -8.99 2.24 3.07
N HIS A 17 -8.68 2.75 1.88
CA HIS A 17 -9.66 3.33 0.95
C HIS A 17 -9.77 2.47 -0.31
N PRO A 18 -10.96 2.24 -0.90
CA PRO A 18 -12.31 2.66 -0.48
C PRO A 18 -12.68 2.22 0.93
N TYR A 19 -13.61 2.93 1.57
CA TYR A 19 -13.95 2.77 3.00
C TYR A 19 -14.14 1.29 3.37
N THR A 20 -13.36 0.81 4.33
CA THR A 20 -13.27 -0.62 4.67
C THR A 20 -13.35 -0.83 6.17
N PHE A 21 -14.23 -1.71 6.62
CA PHE A 21 -14.17 -2.25 7.96
C PHE A 21 -13.19 -3.42 8.05
N VAL A 22 -12.31 -3.36 9.03
CA VAL A 22 -11.45 -4.47 9.43
C VAL A 22 -12.08 -5.14 10.64
N THR A 23 -12.59 -6.35 10.46
CA THR A 23 -13.41 -7.04 11.46
C THR A 23 -12.59 -8.16 12.14
N PRO A 24 -12.62 -8.28 13.48
CA PRO A 24 -12.10 -9.45 14.17
C PRO A 24 -12.69 -10.76 13.62
N ASP A 25 -11.88 -11.82 13.56
CA ASP A 25 -12.30 -13.09 12.95
C ASP A 25 -13.44 -13.79 13.70
N ASP A 26 -13.65 -13.44 14.98
CA ASP A 26 -14.70 -13.93 15.86
C ASP A 26 -15.95 -13.03 15.90
N GLU A 27 -15.94 -11.90 15.19
CA GLU A 27 -17.06 -10.96 15.10
C GLU A 27 -17.73 -11.00 13.71
N GLN A 28 -19.01 -10.63 13.69
CA GLN A 28 -19.68 -10.28 12.43
C GLN A 28 -19.40 -8.81 12.08
N PRO A 29 -19.34 -8.46 10.79
CA PRO A 29 -19.25 -7.06 10.38
C PRO A 29 -20.38 -6.22 10.98
N TRP A 30 -20.03 -5.03 11.44
CA TRP A 30 -20.99 -4.08 11.98
C TRP A 30 -21.88 -3.55 10.86
N GLU A 31 -23.18 -3.75 10.99
CA GLU A 31 -24.19 -3.09 10.16
C GLU A 31 -24.63 -1.78 10.84
N VAL A 32 -24.47 -0.65 10.14
CA VAL A 32 -24.90 0.67 10.62
C VAL A 32 -26.24 1.02 9.98
N GLU A 33 -27.25 1.29 10.80
CA GLU A 33 -28.59 1.60 10.29
C GLU A 33 -28.61 2.96 9.58
N LEU A 34 -29.38 3.07 8.49
CA LEU A 34 -29.53 4.32 7.76
C LEU A 34 -30.06 5.46 8.64
N ASP A 35 -30.92 5.16 9.61
CA ASP A 35 -31.43 6.16 10.55
C ASP A 35 -30.32 6.69 11.48
N GLU A 36 -29.41 5.83 11.91
CA GLU A 36 -28.25 6.22 12.71
C GLU A 36 -27.25 7.05 11.91
N ILE A 37 -27.07 6.72 10.63
CA ILE A 37 -26.26 7.49 9.67
C ILE A 37 -26.86 8.89 9.49
N ASN A 38 -28.15 8.97 9.17
CA ASN A 38 -28.85 10.23 8.91
C ASN A 38 -28.89 11.15 10.14
N LYS A 39 -28.99 10.58 11.35
CA LYS A 39 -28.99 11.33 12.61
C LYS A 39 -27.60 11.50 13.24
N SER A 40 -26.55 10.93 12.63
CA SER A 40 -25.19 10.88 13.19
C SER A 40 -25.12 10.29 14.61
N THR A 41 -26.02 9.34 14.92
CA THR A 41 -26.10 8.68 16.24
C THR A 41 -25.31 7.39 16.31
N TYR A 42 -24.73 6.91 15.20
CA TYR A 42 -23.89 5.71 15.15
C TYR A 42 -22.77 5.74 16.19
N ASN A 43 -22.31 4.55 16.61
CA ASN A 43 -21.23 4.42 17.58
C ASN A 43 -19.86 4.71 16.94
N HIS A 44 -19.43 5.98 16.97
CA HIS A 44 -18.09 6.36 16.47
C HIS A 44 -16.95 5.67 17.23
N GLY A 45 -17.19 5.22 18.47
CA GLY A 45 -16.17 4.61 19.32
C GLY A 45 -15.72 3.30 18.71
N ARG A 46 -16.65 2.56 18.10
CA ARG A 46 -16.34 1.35 17.36
C ARG A 46 -15.39 1.61 16.20
N LEU A 47 -15.55 2.72 15.46
CA LEU A 47 -14.71 3.05 14.31
C LEU A 47 -13.23 3.25 14.67
N ILE A 48 -12.97 3.91 15.79
CA ILE A 48 -11.62 4.24 16.24
C ILE A 48 -10.96 3.14 17.07
N GLN A 49 -11.73 2.13 17.47
CA GLN A 49 -11.27 1.02 18.30
C GLN A 49 -10.16 0.24 17.59
N ILE A 50 -9.06 -0.02 18.31
CA ILE A 50 -7.99 -0.90 17.85
C ILE A 50 -8.49 -2.34 17.86
N VAL A 51 -8.42 -3.00 16.71
CA VAL A 51 -8.86 -4.39 16.50
C VAL A 51 -7.70 -5.34 16.21
N SER A 52 -6.54 -4.83 15.79
CA SER A 52 -5.39 -5.69 15.50
C SER A 52 -4.04 -4.97 15.58
N LYS A 53 -2.99 -5.79 15.62
CA LYS A 53 -1.58 -5.40 15.45
C LYS A 53 -1.00 -6.03 14.18
N ILE A 54 -0.16 -5.28 13.48
CA ILE A 54 0.65 -5.73 12.35
C ILE A 54 2.12 -5.43 12.64
N LYS A 55 2.99 -6.44 12.51
CA LYS A 55 4.43 -6.24 12.64
C LYS A 55 4.97 -5.25 11.61
N THR A 56 5.82 -4.34 12.05
CA THR A 56 6.46 -3.36 11.16
C THR A 56 7.94 -3.63 11.00
N GLU A 57 8.56 -2.95 10.02
CA GLU A 57 10.02 -2.94 9.85
C GLU A 57 10.74 -2.14 10.94
N ASN A 58 9.97 -1.48 11.80
CA ASN A 58 10.42 -1.00 13.09
C ASN A 58 10.23 -2.15 14.09
N ASN A 59 11.31 -2.88 14.37
CA ASN A 59 11.31 -4.12 15.17
C ASN A 59 10.80 -3.94 16.63
N GLU A 60 10.46 -2.72 17.01
CA GLU A 60 10.16 -2.31 18.37
C GLU A 60 8.67 -2.07 18.60
N LEU A 61 7.94 -1.60 17.57
CA LEU A 61 6.53 -1.23 17.68
C LEU A 61 5.73 -1.76 16.49
N ASP A 62 4.64 -2.46 16.79
CA ASP A 62 3.66 -2.90 15.81
C ASP A 62 2.82 -1.71 15.33
N ALA A 63 2.35 -1.79 14.09
CA ALA A 63 1.30 -0.93 13.57
C ALA A 63 -0.03 -1.38 14.18
N LEU A 64 -0.90 -0.42 14.48
CA LEU A 64 -2.21 -0.66 15.05
C LEU A 64 -3.27 -0.49 13.97
N VAL A 65 -4.25 -1.37 13.94
CA VAL A 65 -5.36 -1.34 12.98
C VAL A 65 -6.64 -1.04 13.73
N CYS A 66 -7.39 -0.04 13.26
CA CYS A 66 -8.72 0.29 13.77
C CYS A 66 -9.82 -0.41 12.98
N TYR A 67 -10.99 -0.54 13.59
CA TYR A 67 -12.17 -1.16 12.98
C TYR A 67 -12.55 -0.51 11.64
N ASP A 68 -12.43 0.81 11.48
CA ASP A 68 -12.76 1.51 10.23
C ASP A 68 -11.66 1.46 9.16
N GLY A 69 -10.65 0.62 9.34
CA GLY A 69 -9.55 0.46 8.40
C GLY A 69 -8.46 1.52 8.51
N ALA A 70 -8.45 2.36 9.56
CA ALA A 70 -7.26 3.16 9.82
C ALA A 70 -6.11 2.28 10.30
N ILE A 71 -4.90 2.59 9.84
CA ILE A 71 -3.67 1.94 10.27
C ILE A 71 -2.74 3.03 10.81
N ALA A 72 -2.30 2.88 12.05
CA ALA A 72 -1.40 3.79 12.72
C ALA A 72 -0.01 3.18 12.92
N ILE A 73 1.02 4.01 12.72
CA ILE A 73 2.41 3.70 13.06
C ILE A 73 3.00 4.77 13.97
N ALA A 74 3.89 4.36 14.87
CA ALA A 74 4.54 5.25 15.80
C ALA A 74 5.41 6.30 15.09
N ARG A 75 5.39 7.53 15.59
CA ARG A 75 6.22 8.64 15.10
C ARG A 75 7.63 8.62 15.69
N ASN A 76 8.30 7.49 15.58
CA ASN A 76 9.64 7.28 16.11
C ASN A 76 10.54 6.52 15.13
N GLY A 77 11.83 6.42 15.45
CA GLY A 77 12.80 5.64 14.69
C GLY A 77 12.73 5.93 13.18
N LYS A 78 12.47 4.87 12.39
CA LYS A 78 12.37 4.93 10.92
C LYS A 78 11.19 5.77 10.41
N PHE A 79 10.19 6.06 11.23
CA PHE A 79 8.95 6.76 10.85
C PHE A 79 8.85 8.16 11.45
N HIS A 80 9.98 8.77 11.83
CA HIS A 80 9.99 10.14 12.34
C HIS A 80 9.45 11.16 11.32
N LYS A 81 9.75 10.95 10.02
CA LYS A 81 9.32 11.82 8.92
C LYS A 81 8.08 11.29 8.22
N LYS A 82 7.23 12.19 7.74
CA LYS A 82 5.97 11.86 7.06
C LYS A 82 6.21 11.08 5.76
N GLU A 83 7.28 11.40 5.05
CA GLU A 83 7.65 10.75 3.78
C GLU A 83 7.95 9.25 3.99
N GLU A 84 8.58 8.90 5.11
CA GLU A 84 8.85 7.51 5.47
C GLU A 84 7.56 6.76 5.80
N ALA A 85 6.62 7.42 6.49
CA ALA A 85 5.29 6.88 6.73
C ALA A 85 4.53 6.64 5.41
N VAL A 86 4.58 7.59 4.46
CA VAL A 86 3.98 7.43 3.12
C VAL A 86 4.56 6.22 2.40
N ASN A 87 5.88 6.01 2.47
CA ASN A 87 6.53 4.85 1.85
C ASN A 87 6.08 3.54 2.52
N PHE A 88 6.03 3.52 3.86
CA PHE A 88 5.53 2.38 4.62
C PHE A 88 4.10 2.01 4.24
N PHE A 89 3.18 2.97 4.24
CA PHE A 89 1.77 2.70 3.93
C PHE A 89 1.58 2.24 2.48
N ASN A 90 2.27 2.84 1.50
CA ASN A 90 2.22 2.34 0.13
C ASN A 90 2.77 0.92 -0.01
N LYS A 91 3.84 0.59 0.73
CA LYS A 91 4.36 -0.79 0.78
C LYS A 91 3.33 -1.74 1.37
N LEU A 92 2.71 -1.37 2.49
CA LEU A 92 1.69 -2.17 3.14
C LEU A 92 0.47 -2.39 2.23
N PHE A 93 -0.05 -1.34 1.61
CA PHE A 93 -1.23 -1.40 0.75
C PHE A 93 -0.96 -2.16 -0.55
N ALA A 94 0.23 -1.99 -1.15
CA ALA A 94 0.61 -2.79 -2.31
C ALA A 94 0.66 -4.30 -2.00
N LYS A 95 1.01 -4.70 -0.77
CA LYS A 95 0.95 -6.12 -0.36
C LYS A 95 -0.47 -6.69 -0.48
N LEU A 96 -1.48 -5.90 -0.08
CA LEU A 96 -2.89 -6.30 -0.16
C LEU A 96 -3.39 -6.43 -1.60
N ILE A 97 -2.92 -5.54 -2.48
CA ILE A 97 -3.27 -5.57 -3.92
C ILE A 97 -2.84 -6.87 -4.58
N PHE A 98 -1.67 -7.43 -4.22
CA PHE A 98 -1.23 -8.72 -4.77
C PHE A 98 -2.20 -9.86 -4.43
N ASN A 99 -2.91 -9.77 -3.30
CA ASN A 99 -3.93 -10.74 -2.91
C ASN A 99 -5.32 -10.43 -3.51
N GLY A 100 -5.42 -9.46 -4.41
CA GLY A 100 -6.68 -9.04 -5.04
C GLY A 100 -7.53 -8.11 -4.16
N PHE A 101 -7.02 -7.65 -3.02
CA PHE A 101 -7.71 -6.65 -2.19
C PHE A 101 -7.26 -5.25 -2.58
N TYR A 102 -8.10 -4.54 -3.34
CA TYR A 102 -7.80 -3.18 -3.78
C TYR A 102 -7.74 -2.22 -2.59
N VAL A 103 -6.67 -1.43 -2.53
CA VAL A 103 -6.49 -0.31 -1.59
C VAL A 103 -5.76 0.79 -2.34
N GLU A 104 -6.19 2.03 -2.15
CA GLU A 104 -5.58 3.17 -2.83
C GLU A 104 -4.17 3.47 -2.33
N GLY A 105 -3.33 3.93 -3.25
CA GLY A 105 -2.04 4.52 -2.96
C GLY A 105 -2.22 5.84 -2.23
N VAL A 106 -1.27 6.12 -1.33
CA VAL A 106 -1.32 7.31 -0.48
C VAL A 106 -0.18 8.26 -0.79
N ASN A 107 -0.43 9.55 -0.60
CA ASN A 107 0.59 10.60 -0.62
C ASN A 107 0.60 11.35 0.72
N SER A 108 1.38 12.43 0.81
CA SER A 108 1.52 13.21 2.04
C SER A 108 0.22 13.87 2.51
N ARG A 109 -0.80 14.01 1.64
CA ARG A 109 -2.12 14.53 2.01
C ARG A 109 -3.01 13.49 2.68
N ASP A 110 -2.80 12.21 2.37
CA ASP A 110 -3.60 11.09 2.90
C ASP A 110 -3.13 10.65 4.28
N VAL A 111 -1.83 10.80 4.56
CA VAL A 111 -1.26 10.47 5.86
C VAL A 111 -1.52 11.60 6.85
N VAL A 112 -2.11 11.30 8.00
CA VAL A 112 -2.47 12.29 9.02
C VAL A 112 -1.77 12.06 10.33
N SER A 113 -1.70 13.12 11.13
CA SER A 113 -1.26 13.10 12.52
C SER A 113 -2.33 12.51 13.42
N GLY A 114 -1.93 11.72 14.41
CA GLY A 114 -2.83 11.24 15.45
C GLY A 114 -2.14 10.91 16.76
N VAL A 115 -2.95 10.44 17.71
CA VAL A 115 -2.55 10.00 19.03
C VAL A 115 -3.30 8.73 19.42
N ILE A 116 -2.65 7.84 20.18
CA ILE A 116 -3.35 6.75 20.84
C ILE A 116 -4.00 7.31 22.10
N TYR A 117 -5.30 7.08 22.24
CA TYR A 117 -6.11 7.55 23.36
C TYR A 117 -6.52 6.37 24.23
N GLU A 118 -6.23 6.49 25.54
CA GLU A 118 -6.66 5.53 26.58
C GLU A 118 -6.44 4.06 26.21
N GLU A 119 -5.38 3.78 25.46
CA GLU A 119 -4.95 2.41 25.12
C GLU A 119 -5.87 1.63 24.15
N TRP A 120 -7.09 2.11 23.89
CA TRP A 120 -8.10 1.38 23.10
C TRP A 120 -8.40 1.99 21.73
N GLY A 121 -8.09 3.27 21.52
CA GLY A 121 -8.52 3.99 20.32
C GLY A 121 -7.44 4.87 19.70
N ILE A 122 -7.57 5.13 18.40
CA ILE A 122 -6.69 6.05 17.67
C ILE A 122 -7.49 7.25 17.18
N PHE A 123 -7.10 8.43 17.63
CA PHE A 123 -7.68 9.70 17.19
C PHE A 123 -6.74 10.45 16.29
N ASN A 124 -7.26 10.93 15.17
CA ASN A 124 -6.55 11.89 14.33
C ASN A 124 -6.60 13.29 14.96
N THR A 125 -5.49 14.01 14.93
CA THR A 125 -5.40 15.41 15.41
C THR A 125 -5.65 16.42 14.29
N GLU A 126 -5.75 15.95 13.05
CA GLU A 126 -6.06 16.73 11.86
C GLU A 126 -6.92 15.90 10.89
N PHE A 127 -7.57 16.54 9.92
CA PHE A 127 -8.40 15.85 8.92
C PHE A 127 -7.62 15.40 7.66
N GLY A 128 -6.37 15.85 7.53
CA GLY A 128 -5.57 15.65 6.33
C GLY A 128 -6.03 16.48 5.13
N GLY A 129 -5.39 16.24 3.99
CA GLY A 129 -5.54 17.04 2.78
C GLY A 129 -6.19 16.31 1.61
N SER A 130 -6.56 15.04 1.76
CA SER A 130 -7.21 14.27 0.70
C SER A 130 -8.68 14.00 0.99
N ALA A 131 -9.44 13.61 -0.04
CA ALA A 131 -10.84 13.24 0.13
C ALA A 131 -10.98 12.04 1.07
N SER A 132 -10.12 11.03 0.94
CA SER A 132 -10.09 9.85 1.80
C SER A 132 -9.83 10.22 3.27
N SER A 133 -8.74 10.94 3.55
CA SER A 133 -8.40 11.30 4.93
C SER A 133 -9.48 12.16 5.58
N GLN A 134 -10.06 13.11 4.81
CA GLN A 134 -11.14 13.94 5.30
C GLN A 134 -12.40 13.15 5.59
N SER A 135 -12.79 12.24 4.69
CA SER A 135 -14.00 11.44 4.86
C SER A 135 -13.93 10.60 6.13
N HIS A 136 -12.87 9.80 6.29
CA HIS A 136 -12.65 9.01 7.51
C HIS A 136 -12.59 9.88 8.77
N SER A 137 -11.83 10.97 8.73
CA SER A 137 -11.67 11.85 9.88
C SER A 137 -12.99 12.48 10.32
N LYS A 138 -13.81 12.96 9.37
CA LYS A 138 -15.11 13.56 9.65
C LYS A 138 -16.11 12.54 10.18
N VAL A 139 -16.10 11.31 9.65
CA VAL A 139 -16.97 10.23 10.12
C VAL A 139 -16.59 9.83 11.56
N ARG A 140 -15.30 9.69 11.85
CA ARG A 140 -14.79 9.42 13.22
C ARG A 140 -15.18 10.50 14.23
N THR A 141 -15.20 11.76 13.82
CA THR A 141 -15.55 12.90 14.70
C THR A 141 -17.03 13.29 14.66
N LYS A 142 -17.87 12.57 13.93
CA LYS A 142 -19.29 12.92 13.68
C LYS A 142 -19.49 14.33 13.09
N MET A 143 -18.50 14.83 12.36
CA MET A 143 -18.55 16.09 11.61
C MET A 143 -18.81 15.88 10.11
N ALA A 144 -19.06 14.64 9.71
CA ALA A 144 -19.32 14.24 8.33
C ALA A 144 -20.71 14.66 7.86
N GLY A 145 -20.80 15.15 6.61
CA GLY A 145 -22.08 15.30 5.92
C GLY A 145 -22.57 13.96 5.38
N SER A 146 -23.78 13.94 4.82
CA SER A 146 -24.43 12.73 4.30
C SER A 146 -23.58 11.97 3.25
N LEU A 147 -22.83 12.70 2.40
CA LEU A 147 -21.94 12.10 1.40
C LEU A 147 -20.76 11.33 1.99
N ASP A 148 -20.31 11.70 3.19
CA ASP A 148 -19.21 11.03 3.88
C ASP A 148 -19.77 9.88 4.74
N THR A 149 -20.87 10.11 5.47
CA THR A 149 -21.46 9.11 6.37
C THR A 149 -22.13 7.95 5.64
N ILE A 150 -22.58 8.14 4.39
CA ILE A 150 -23.17 7.04 3.59
C ILE A 150 -22.19 5.88 3.36
N ASN A 151 -20.88 6.12 3.45
CA ASN A 151 -19.87 5.05 3.39
C ASN A 151 -20.06 4.00 4.50
N LEU A 152 -20.74 4.34 5.61
CA LEU A 152 -21.08 3.41 6.69
C LEU A 152 -22.24 2.46 6.33
N SER A 153 -23.04 2.74 5.31
CA SER A 153 -24.20 1.90 4.98
C SER A 153 -23.81 0.59 4.32
N SER A 154 -22.69 0.58 3.59
CA SER A 154 -22.19 -0.60 2.87
C SER A 154 -20.67 -0.50 2.69
N PRO A 155 -19.90 -0.45 3.80
CA PRO A 155 -18.44 -0.45 3.72
C PRO A 155 -17.96 -1.79 3.16
N ARG A 156 -16.74 -1.80 2.60
CA ARG A 156 -16.07 -3.07 2.31
C ARG A 156 -15.69 -3.76 3.61
N HIS A 157 -15.56 -5.08 3.60
CA HIS A 157 -15.15 -5.84 4.77
C HIS A 157 -13.86 -6.59 4.48
N LEU A 158 -12.98 -6.62 5.48
CA LEU A 158 -11.74 -7.39 5.47
C LEU A 158 -11.55 -8.02 6.84
N MET A 159 -11.48 -9.34 6.91
CA MET A 159 -11.21 -10.02 8.18
C MET A 159 -9.74 -9.85 8.59
N ILE A 160 -9.44 -9.91 9.89
CA ILE A 160 -8.05 -9.80 10.38
C ILE A 160 -7.16 -10.91 9.79
N SER A 161 -7.66 -12.14 9.72
CA SER A 161 -6.95 -13.25 9.10
C SER A 161 -6.63 -13.00 7.62
N GLU A 162 -7.58 -12.45 6.85
CA GLU A 162 -7.40 -12.08 5.45
C GLU A 162 -6.38 -10.94 5.28
N LEU A 163 -6.45 -9.92 6.14
CA LEU A 163 -5.49 -8.82 6.17
C LEU A 163 -4.06 -9.35 6.39
N ARG A 164 -3.87 -10.22 7.40
CA ARG A 164 -2.57 -10.82 7.72
C ARG A 164 -2.05 -11.71 6.58
N ALA A 165 -2.91 -12.56 6.02
CA ALA A 165 -2.56 -13.41 4.89
C ALA A 165 -2.14 -12.59 3.66
N GLY A 166 -2.86 -11.51 3.35
CA GLY A 166 -2.51 -10.58 2.28
C GLY A 166 -1.15 -9.91 2.49
N ILE A 167 -0.88 -9.46 3.73
CA ILE A 167 0.41 -8.86 4.09
C ILE A 167 1.55 -9.87 3.95
N GLU A 168 1.37 -11.11 4.43
CA GLU A 168 2.39 -12.15 4.32
C GLU A 168 2.69 -12.49 2.87
N LYS A 169 1.66 -12.75 2.06
CA LYS A 169 1.80 -13.05 0.63
C LYS A 169 2.51 -11.92 -0.11
N GLY A 170 2.06 -10.68 0.08
CA GLY A 170 2.68 -9.53 -0.57
C GLY A 170 4.12 -9.27 -0.10
N SER A 171 4.46 -9.63 1.15
CA SER A 171 5.83 -9.51 1.64
C SER A 171 6.77 -10.45 0.88
N LYS A 172 6.38 -11.72 0.68
CA LYS A 172 7.16 -12.69 -0.10
C LYS A 172 7.47 -12.18 -1.50
N ILE A 173 6.50 -11.54 -2.17
CA ILE A 173 6.68 -10.96 -3.51
C ILE A 173 7.70 -9.81 -3.50
N PHE A 174 7.60 -8.90 -2.52
CA PHE A 174 8.56 -7.78 -2.42
C PHE A 174 9.96 -8.24 -2.02
N ASP A 175 10.08 -9.33 -1.27
CA ASP A 175 11.38 -9.92 -0.93
C ASP A 175 12.03 -10.55 -2.18
N GLU A 176 11.25 -11.11 -3.10
CA GLU A 176 11.75 -11.63 -4.38
C GLU A 176 12.15 -10.52 -5.36
N ILE A 177 11.47 -9.37 -5.34
CA ILE A 177 11.69 -8.23 -6.25
C ILE A 177 12.09 -6.96 -5.47
N PRO A 178 13.30 -6.92 -4.87
CA PRO A 178 13.68 -5.87 -3.94
C PRO A 178 13.83 -4.47 -4.56
N ASN A 179 13.96 -4.35 -5.88
CA ASN A 179 14.05 -3.07 -6.58
C ASN A 179 12.68 -2.51 -7.01
N LEU A 180 11.59 -3.24 -6.79
CA LEU A 180 10.24 -2.80 -7.10
C LEU A 180 9.80 -1.75 -6.08
N THR A 181 9.53 -0.52 -6.53
CA THR A 181 9.04 0.53 -5.64
C THR A 181 7.52 0.42 -5.48
N PRO A 182 7.00 0.11 -4.26
CA PRO A 182 5.57 -0.13 -4.05
C PRO A 182 4.68 1.08 -4.40
N LYS A 183 5.20 2.29 -4.17
CA LYS A 183 4.47 3.54 -4.40
C LYS A 183 4.05 3.71 -5.86
N PHE A 184 4.94 3.48 -6.83
CA PHE A 184 4.61 3.65 -8.25
C PHE A 184 3.62 2.59 -8.71
N LEU A 185 3.79 1.34 -8.28
CA LEU A 185 2.82 0.29 -8.57
C LEU A 185 1.43 0.64 -8.02
N ASN A 186 1.35 1.00 -6.74
CA ASN A 186 0.08 1.27 -6.07
C ASN A 186 -0.63 2.50 -6.64
N MET A 187 0.10 3.61 -6.83
CA MET A 187 -0.44 4.80 -7.47
C MET A 187 -0.91 4.49 -8.91
N GLY A 188 -0.13 3.75 -9.69
CA GLY A 188 -0.54 3.36 -11.04
C GLY A 188 -1.87 2.59 -11.07
N ILE A 189 -2.11 1.70 -10.10
CA ILE A 189 -3.36 0.94 -9.98
C ILE A 189 -4.51 1.82 -9.49
N THR A 190 -4.24 2.73 -8.56
CA THR A 190 -5.21 3.71 -8.05
C THR A 190 -5.77 4.58 -9.18
N GLU A 191 -4.89 5.08 -10.04
CA GLU A 191 -5.27 5.96 -11.14
C GLU A 191 -6.08 5.24 -12.24
N ILE A 192 -6.02 3.91 -12.32
CA ILE A 192 -6.89 3.14 -13.21
C ILE A 192 -8.35 3.30 -12.80
N ARG A 193 -8.63 3.32 -11.49
CA ARG A 193 -10.00 3.48 -10.96
C ARG A 193 -10.55 4.88 -11.19
N TYR A 194 -9.69 5.88 -11.14
CA TYR A 194 -10.05 7.27 -11.43
C TYR A 194 -10.07 7.60 -12.94
N GLY A 195 -9.56 6.70 -13.79
CA GLY A 195 -9.49 6.94 -15.23
C GLY A 195 -8.45 7.97 -15.65
N ASN A 196 -7.46 8.26 -14.81
CA ASN A 196 -6.38 9.22 -15.07
C ASN A 196 -5.25 8.53 -15.86
N TRP A 197 -5.50 8.25 -17.14
CA TRP A 197 -4.66 7.37 -17.96
C TRP A 197 -3.20 7.84 -18.13
N ASP A 198 -2.95 9.15 -18.06
CA ASP A 198 -1.62 9.75 -18.08
C ASP A 198 -0.82 9.44 -16.81
N LEU A 199 -1.48 9.47 -15.65
CA LEU A 199 -0.89 9.09 -14.37
C LEU A 199 -0.70 7.57 -14.27
N VAL A 200 -1.63 6.78 -14.81
CA VAL A 200 -1.46 5.32 -14.96
C VAL A 200 -0.20 5.03 -15.77
N LEU A 201 -0.08 5.64 -16.96
CA LEU A 201 1.08 5.45 -17.84
C LEU A 201 2.38 5.82 -17.14
N SER A 202 2.42 6.98 -16.48
CA SER A 202 3.65 7.49 -15.85
C SER A 202 4.12 6.60 -14.70
N ASN A 203 3.21 6.22 -13.80
CA ASN A 203 3.53 5.40 -12.63
C ASN A 203 3.85 3.95 -13.00
N LEU A 204 3.05 3.33 -13.87
CA LEU A 204 3.29 1.95 -14.29
C LEU A 204 4.48 1.82 -15.24
N TRP A 205 4.86 2.89 -15.96
CA TRP A 205 6.08 2.86 -16.77
C TRP A 205 7.33 2.77 -15.89
N ILE A 206 7.39 3.53 -14.80
CA ILE A 206 8.50 3.39 -13.83
C ILE A 206 8.54 1.95 -13.28
N THR A 207 7.37 1.41 -12.95
CA THR A 207 7.25 0.02 -12.48
C THR A 207 7.74 -0.99 -13.51
N SER A 208 7.40 -0.82 -14.80
CA SER A 208 7.86 -1.71 -15.86
C SER A 208 9.36 -1.60 -16.11
N GLU A 209 9.94 -0.40 -16.02
CA GLU A 209 11.39 -0.20 -16.09
C GLU A 209 12.12 -0.94 -14.96
N GLN A 210 11.61 -0.88 -13.73
CA GLN A 210 12.15 -1.62 -12.58
C GLN A 210 12.09 -3.14 -12.80
N MET A 211 10.97 -3.63 -13.34
CA MET A 211 10.81 -5.07 -13.63
C MET A 211 11.75 -5.53 -14.76
N ILE A 212 11.88 -4.76 -15.83
CA ILE A 212 12.81 -5.09 -16.92
C ILE A 212 14.25 -5.09 -16.42
N ASP A 213 14.63 -4.11 -15.59
CA ASP A 213 15.97 -4.06 -15.02
C ASP A 213 16.23 -5.21 -14.04
N TYR A 214 15.22 -5.63 -13.27
CA TYR A 214 15.31 -6.82 -12.43
C TYR A 214 15.55 -8.08 -13.26
N LEU A 215 14.76 -8.31 -14.31
CA LEU A 215 14.89 -9.47 -15.20
C LEU A 215 16.23 -9.47 -15.95
N TRP A 216 16.69 -8.29 -16.37
CA TRP A 216 18.00 -8.12 -16.97
C TRP A 216 19.11 -8.65 -16.06
N HIS A 217 19.16 -8.19 -14.81
CA HIS A 217 20.20 -8.57 -13.87
C HIS A 217 20.05 -9.99 -13.33
N ASN A 218 18.82 -10.46 -13.08
CA ASN A 218 18.58 -11.71 -12.36
C ASN A 218 18.27 -12.91 -13.26
N ARG A 219 17.79 -12.70 -14.49
CA ARG A 219 17.52 -13.79 -15.45
C ARG A 219 18.53 -13.76 -16.59
N PHE A 220 18.71 -12.63 -17.27
CA PHE A 220 19.55 -12.54 -18.46
C PHE A 220 21.05 -12.60 -18.13
N LEU A 221 21.55 -11.74 -17.24
CA LEU A 221 22.99 -11.67 -16.94
C LEU A 221 23.52 -12.85 -16.11
N LYS A 222 22.66 -13.49 -15.33
CA LYS A 222 23.05 -14.65 -14.50
C LYS A 222 23.03 -15.98 -15.27
N ASN A 223 22.25 -16.09 -16.35
CA ASN A 223 22.18 -17.31 -17.12
C ASN A 223 23.27 -17.36 -18.20
N GLN A 224 24.23 -18.28 -18.03
CA GLN A 224 25.37 -18.44 -18.94
C GLN A 224 24.98 -18.86 -20.35
N SER A 225 23.81 -19.48 -20.56
CA SER A 225 23.35 -19.88 -21.91
C SER A 225 23.09 -18.69 -22.83
N PHE A 226 22.93 -17.48 -22.29
CA PHE A 226 22.73 -16.25 -23.07
C PHE A 226 24.05 -15.52 -23.37
N HIS A 227 25.18 -16.07 -22.93
CA HIS A 227 26.50 -15.48 -23.11
C HIS A 227 27.41 -16.42 -23.90
N PRO A 228 28.45 -15.90 -24.57
CA PRO A 228 29.45 -16.74 -25.21
C PRO A 228 30.10 -17.69 -24.20
N GLU A 229 30.48 -18.89 -24.65
CA GLU A 229 31.19 -19.89 -23.82
C GLU A 229 32.51 -19.35 -23.25
N HIS A 230 33.20 -18.52 -24.03
CA HIS A 230 34.42 -17.85 -23.61
C HIS A 230 34.11 -16.44 -23.11
N GLU A 231 34.67 -16.09 -21.95
CA GLU A 231 34.50 -14.76 -21.38
C GLU A 231 35.16 -13.70 -22.28
N ILE A 232 34.37 -12.70 -22.65
CA ILE A 232 34.85 -11.52 -23.38
C ILE A 232 35.05 -10.42 -22.37
N ASP A 233 36.30 -9.95 -22.25
CA ASP A 233 36.68 -8.93 -21.28
C ASP A 233 35.81 -7.66 -21.42
N GLY A 234 35.41 -7.10 -20.28
CA GLY A 234 34.56 -5.91 -20.22
C GLY A 234 33.10 -6.07 -20.66
N ARG A 235 32.69 -7.16 -21.33
CA ARG A 235 31.32 -7.32 -21.88
C ARG A 235 30.25 -7.32 -20.77
N LYS A 236 30.40 -8.17 -19.76
CA LYS A 236 29.44 -8.25 -18.64
C LYS A 236 29.42 -6.97 -17.81
N LYS A 237 30.55 -6.25 -17.74
CA LYS A 237 30.64 -4.94 -17.10
C LYS A 237 29.85 -3.89 -17.90
N SER A 238 30.03 -3.84 -19.22
CA SER A 238 29.26 -2.97 -20.12
C SER A 238 27.75 -3.21 -19.96
N PHE A 239 27.29 -4.47 -19.96
CA PHE A 239 25.88 -4.79 -19.74
C PHE A 239 25.27 -4.26 -18.44
N LYS A 240 26.09 -4.08 -17.40
CA LYS A 240 25.65 -3.60 -16.09
C LYS A 240 25.69 -2.08 -15.98
N GLU A 241 26.72 -1.46 -16.55
CA GLU A 241 27.06 -0.05 -16.28
C GLU A 241 26.71 0.90 -17.44
N ASP A 242 26.72 0.43 -18.69
CA ASP A 242 26.49 1.27 -19.88
C ASP A 242 25.00 1.33 -20.25
N ASN A 243 24.24 2.13 -19.50
CA ASN A 243 22.82 2.36 -19.77
C ASN A 243 22.54 3.15 -21.07
N ARG A 244 23.57 3.74 -21.70
CA ARG A 244 23.43 4.45 -22.98
C ARG A 244 23.35 3.46 -24.12
N THR A 245 24.25 2.48 -24.13
CA THR A 245 24.25 1.39 -25.12
C THR A 245 23.15 0.40 -24.80
N TRP A 246 22.97 0.01 -23.52
CA TRP A 246 21.95 -0.94 -23.08
C TRP A 246 20.70 -0.22 -22.60
N SER A 247 20.10 0.56 -23.50
CA SER A 247 18.86 1.29 -23.23
C SER A 247 17.70 0.35 -22.88
N MET A 248 16.66 0.88 -22.25
CA MET A 248 15.44 0.12 -21.91
C MET A 248 14.84 -0.59 -23.13
N ALA A 249 14.88 0.07 -24.30
CA ALA A 249 14.39 -0.52 -25.55
C ALA A 249 15.18 -1.76 -25.97
N ILE A 250 16.50 -1.72 -25.83
CA ILE A 250 17.39 -2.82 -26.20
C ILE A 250 17.25 -3.96 -25.18
N LYS A 251 17.14 -3.65 -23.89
CA LYS A 251 16.86 -4.65 -22.85
C LYS A 251 15.56 -5.40 -23.15
N GLN A 252 14.48 -4.69 -23.46
CA GLN A 252 13.20 -5.31 -23.83
C GLN A 252 13.33 -6.26 -25.04
N GLU A 253 13.99 -5.81 -26.11
CA GLU A 253 14.20 -6.62 -27.31
C GLU A 253 15.00 -7.89 -27.02
N LEU A 254 16.12 -7.77 -26.28
CA LEU A 254 16.95 -8.92 -25.93
C LEU A 254 16.24 -9.90 -25.00
N LEU A 255 15.47 -9.41 -24.02
CA LEU A 255 14.69 -10.29 -23.15
C LEU A 255 13.64 -11.08 -23.96
N TYR A 256 13.05 -10.48 -24.99
CA TYR A 256 12.11 -11.17 -25.88
C TYR A 256 12.83 -12.20 -26.76
N GLN A 257 13.94 -11.83 -27.41
CA GLN A 257 14.71 -12.74 -28.26
C GLN A 257 15.23 -13.97 -27.49
N ASN A 258 15.47 -13.83 -26.19
CA ASN A 258 15.87 -14.92 -25.29
C ASN A 258 14.68 -15.61 -24.60
N SER A 259 13.45 -15.36 -25.04
CA SER A 259 12.22 -15.96 -24.51
C SER A 259 11.99 -15.76 -23.00
N ILE A 260 12.57 -14.71 -22.41
CA ILE A 260 12.35 -14.34 -21.00
C ILE A 260 11.02 -13.60 -20.87
N ILE A 261 10.69 -12.75 -21.85
CA ILE A 261 9.37 -12.10 -21.94
C ILE A 261 8.66 -12.54 -23.22
N THR A 262 7.33 -12.46 -23.20
CA THR A 262 6.48 -12.85 -24.34
C THR A 262 6.32 -11.70 -25.34
N GLU A 263 5.83 -12.02 -26.54
CA GLU A 263 5.49 -11.02 -27.55
C GLU A 263 4.42 -10.03 -27.05
N SER A 264 3.43 -10.52 -26.29
CA SER A 264 2.39 -9.69 -25.66
C SER A 264 2.99 -8.60 -24.77
N ILE A 265 3.93 -8.97 -23.90
CA ILE A 265 4.65 -8.02 -23.04
C ILE A 265 5.38 -6.99 -23.90
N LEU A 266 6.15 -7.45 -24.91
CA LEU A 266 6.93 -6.55 -25.76
C LEU A 266 6.06 -5.53 -26.50
N ILE A 267 4.94 -5.97 -27.09
CA ILE A 267 3.99 -5.09 -27.80
C ILE A 267 3.42 -4.03 -26.85
N ASN A 268 2.99 -4.44 -25.66
CA ASN A 268 2.42 -3.52 -24.67
C ASN A 268 3.44 -2.50 -24.18
N LEU A 269 4.68 -2.92 -23.89
CA LEU A 269 5.77 -2.03 -23.49
C LEU A 269 6.17 -1.06 -24.61
N PHE A 270 6.24 -1.54 -25.86
CA PHE A 270 6.57 -0.70 -27.01
C PHE A 270 5.53 0.40 -27.23
N ASN A 271 4.24 0.04 -27.19
CA ASN A 271 3.14 0.97 -27.35
C ASN A 271 3.12 2.01 -26.21
N ALA A 272 3.30 1.57 -24.97
CA ALA A 272 3.39 2.44 -23.81
C ALA A 272 4.55 3.44 -23.95
N ARG A 273 5.75 2.98 -24.33
CA ARG A 273 6.92 3.84 -24.55
C ARG A 273 6.65 4.91 -25.60
N LYS A 274 6.06 4.53 -26.74
CA LYS A 274 5.73 5.45 -27.83
C LYS A 274 4.76 6.53 -27.38
N VAL A 275 3.71 6.15 -26.64
CA VAL A 275 2.72 7.10 -26.12
C VAL A 275 3.31 7.98 -25.03
N ARG A 276 4.14 7.44 -24.13
CA ARG A 276 4.85 8.23 -23.11
C ARG A 276 5.70 9.32 -23.75
N ASN A 277 6.47 9.00 -24.78
CA ASN A 277 7.29 10.00 -25.48
C ASN A 277 6.42 11.11 -26.10
N LYS A 278 5.27 10.77 -26.68
CA LYS A 278 4.32 11.76 -27.20
C LYS A 278 3.67 12.60 -26.09
N LEU A 279 3.33 12.00 -24.95
CA LEU A 279 2.83 12.74 -23.79
C LEU A 279 3.87 13.76 -23.32
N VAL A 280 5.11 13.34 -23.16
CA VAL A 280 6.21 14.19 -22.64
C VAL A 280 6.59 15.31 -23.63
N HIS A 281 6.68 15.01 -24.92
CA HIS A 281 7.16 15.98 -25.91
C HIS A 281 6.06 16.81 -26.57
N GLU A 282 4.83 16.30 -26.63
CA GLU A 282 3.74 16.91 -27.39
C GLU A 282 2.46 17.14 -26.53
N GLY A 283 2.44 16.73 -25.26
CA GLY A 283 1.28 16.88 -24.38
C GLY A 283 0.06 16.04 -24.80
N ARG A 284 0.25 15.00 -25.61
CA ARG A 284 -0.87 14.18 -26.11
C ARG A 284 -1.49 13.33 -25.00
N ALA A 285 -2.82 13.30 -24.97
CA ALA A 285 -3.59 12.45 -24.09
C ALA A 285 -3.26 10.96 -24.29
N VAL A 286 -3.36 10.20 -23.19
CA VAL A 286 -3.10 8.76 -23.17
C VAL A 286 -4.41 7.99 -23.31
N ASP A 287 -4.44 7.04 -24.24
CA ASP A 287 -5.58 6.14 -24.42
C ASP A 287 -5.68 5.09 -23.31
N LYS A 288 -6.91 4.83 -22.84
CA LYS A 288 -7.24 3.78 -21.87
C LYS A 288 -6.64 2.42 -22.27
N LYS A 289 -6.75 2.05 -23.55
CA LYS A 289 -6.24 0.77 -24.07
C LYS A 289 -4.73 0.63 -23.86
N VAL A 290 -3.97 1.71 -24.02
CA VAL A 290 -2.51 1.70 -23.84
C VAL A 290 -2.15 1.62 -22.36
N ALA A 291 -2.83 2.40 -21.51
CA ALA A 291 -2.63 2.36 -20.06
C ALA A 291 -2.94 0.97 -19.48
N LEU A 292 -4.07 0.36 -19.86
CA LEU A 292 -4.43 -0.99 -19.42
C LEU A 292 -3.52 -2.07 -20.01
N GLY A 293 -3.07 -1.91 -21.26
CA GLY A 293 -2.06 -2.80 -21.85
C GLY A 293 -0.74 -2.79 -21.06
N LEU A 294 -0.30 -1.61 -20.60
CA LEU A 294 0.86 -1.49 -19.73
C LEU A 294 0.63 -2.16 -18.36
N PHE A 295 -0.55 -1.98 -17.76
CA PHE A 295 -0.90 -2.68 -16.53
C PHE A 295 -0.82 -4.20 -16.69
N THR A 296 -1.39 -4.75 -17.78
CA THR A 296 -1.28 -6.18 -18.10
C THR A 296 0.18 -6.61 -18.23
N ALA A 297 1.01 -5.84 -18.93
CA ALA A 297 2.44 -6.15 -19.06
C ALA A 297 3.17 -6.13 -17.71
N VAL A 298 2.87 -5.18 -16.81
CA VAL A 298 3.44 -5.14 -15.46
C VAL A 298 3.03 -6.38 -14.65
N LYS A 299 1.76 -6.77 -14.70
CA LYS A 299 1.28 -8.00 -14.04
C LYS A 299 2.02 -9.23 -14.56
N GLU A 300 2.12 -9.40 -15.88
CA GLU A 300 2.81 -10.52 -16.51
C GLU A 300 4.31 -10.53 -16.18
N LEU A 301 4.97 -9.36 -16.15
CA LEU A 301 6.38 -9.23 -15.75
C LEU A 301 6.62 -9.70 -14.31
N ILE A 302 5.71 -9.37 -13.38
CA ILE A 302 5.80 -9.84 -11.99
C ILE A 302 5.60 -11.36 -11.93
N GLN A 303 4.62 -11.90 -12.69
CA GLN A 303 4.36 -13.35 -12.76
C GLN A 303 5.54 -14.16 -13.31
N ILE A 304 6.38 -13.59 -14.18
CA ILE A 304 7.63 -14.24 -14.62
C ILE A 304 8.60 -14.48 -13.44
N VAL A 305 8.57 -13.62 -12.43
CA VAL A 305 9.43 -13.76 -11.25
C VAL A 305 8.84 -14.75 -10.26
N ILE A 306 7.59 -14.52 -9.85
CA ILE A 306 6.95 -15.22 -8.72
C ILE A 306 6.24 -16.53 -9.13
N GLY A 307 6.07 -16.78 -10.43
CA GLY A 307 5.33 -17.92 -10.97
C GLY A 307 3.89 -17.57 -11.39
N PRO A 308 3.13 -18.58 -11.88
CA PRO A 308 1.82 -18.39 -12.52
C PRO A 308 0.68 -18.08 -11.53
N GLU A 309 0.99 -17.62 -10.33
CA GLU A 309 -0.03 -17.24 -9.36
C GLU A 309 -0.91 -16.12 -9.91
N ASP A 310 -2.23 -16.22 -9.66
CA ASP A 310 -3.14 -15.12 -9.95
C ASP A 310 -2.95 -14.02 -8.90
N ILE A 311 -2.19 -13.01 -9.29
CA ILE A 311 -1.98 -11.77 -8.53
C ILE A 311 -2.78 -10.64 -9.15
N MET A 312 -3.15 -9.63 -8.35
CA MET A 312 -3.84 -8.43 -8.86
C MET A 312 -5.01 -8.80 -9.77
N ASN A 313 -5.83 -9.75 -9.33
CA ASN A 313 -6.91 -10.30 -10.14
C ASN A 313 -7.94 -9.21 -10.49
N ASN A 314 -8.79 -9.48 -11.48
CA ASN A 314 -9.74 -8.49 -12.00
C ASN A 314 -10.73 -7.94 -10.94
N LYS A 315 -10.82 -8.58 -9.76
CA LYS A 315 -11.63 -8.08 -8.64
C LYS A 315 -11.15 -6.71 -8.16
N ILE A 316 -9.88 -6.34 -8.35
CA ILE A 316 -9.38 -5.00 -7.98
C ILE A 316 -10.09 -3.87 -8.75
N PHE A 317 -10.60 -4.17 -9.95
CA PHE A 317 -11.34 -3.23 -10.77
C PHE A 317 -12.87 -3.44 -10.69
N SER A 318 -13.33 -4.43 -9.94
CA SER A 318 -14.77 -4.58 -9.68
C SER A 318 -15.23 -3.53 -8.66
N GLU A 319 -16.33 -2.85 -8.96
CA GLU A 319 -16.84 -1.74 -8.14
C GLU A 319 -17.47 -2.18 -6.82
N ASN A 320 -17.75 -3.48 -6.64
CA ASN A 320 -18.42 -4.01 -5.47
C ASN A 320 -17.88 -5.39 -5.08
N THR A 321 -17.10 -5.45 -4.01
CA THR A 321 -17.08 -6.62 -3.14
C THR A 321 -17.70 -6.24 -1.79
N ALA A 322 -18.90 -5.67 -1.86
CA ALA A 322 -19.81 -5.74 -0.73
C ALA A 322 -20.24 -7.21 -0.62
N ALA A 323 -19.75 -7.91 0.39
CA ALA A 323 -20.37 -9.17 0.79
C ALA A 323 -21.74 -8.81 1.40
N SER A 324 -22.78 -8.73 0.57
CA SER A 324 -24.16 -8.53 1.03
C SER A 324 -24.69 -9.84 1.62
N GLY A 325 -24.19 -10.22 2.79
CA GLY A 325 -24.90 -11.11 3.69
C GLY A 325 -25.75 -10.25 4.62
N LYS A 326 -27.04 -10.54 4.72
CA LYS A 326 -27.85 -10.03 5.84
C LYS A 326 -27.39 -10.79 7.07
N TYR A 327 -26.74 -10.13 8.03
CA TYR A 327 -26.31 -10.79 9.26
C TYR A 327 -27.18 -10.34 10.44
N GLU A 328 -27.59 -11.29 11.27
CA GLU A 328 -28.46 -11.01 12.41
C GLU A 328 -27.76 -10.16 13.47
N LYS A 329 -28.46 -9.11 13.93
CA LYS A 329 -28.02 -8.22 15.01
C LYS A 329 -27.72 -9.00 16.30
N LYS A 330 -26.48 -8.95 16.76
CA LYS A 330 -26.15 -9.08 18.18
C LYS A 330 -25.70 -7.73 18.73
N SER A 331 -26.35 -7.27 19.79
CA SER A 331 -25.88 -6.14 20.59
C SER A 331 -24.80 -6.65 21.53
N ASP A 332 -23.54 -6.45 21.19
CA ASP A 332 -22.44 -6.84 22.06
C ASP A 332 -21.82 -5.62 22.73
N ALA A 333 -21.67 -5.72 24.04
CA ALA A 333 -20.83 -4.81 24.81
C ALA A 333 -19.38 -4.95 24.33
N ILE A 334 -18.73 -3.82 24.05
CA ILE A 334 -17.34 -3.76 23.61
C ILE A 334 -16.46 -4.44 24.67
N LYS A 335 -15.87 -5.59 24.33
CA LYS A 335 -14.79 -6.18 25.12
C LYS A 335 -13.47 -5.69 24.53
N PHE A 336 -12.79 -4.82 25.26
CA PHE A 336 -11.42 -4.43 24.93
C PHE A 336 -10.48 -5.56 25.34
N ASP A 337 -9.62 -5.99 24.42
CA ASP A 337 -8.51 -6.88 24.71
C ASP A 337 -7.28 -6.04 25.03
N GLU A 338 -6.96 -5.89 26.32
CA GLU A 338 -5.79 -5.15 26.80
C GLU A 338 -4.46 -5.66 26.20
N SER A 339 -4.40 -6.91 25.72
CA SER A 339 -3.20 -7.45 25.05
C SER A 339 -2.90 -6.79 23.71
N LEU A 340 -3.88 -6.10 23.12
CA LEU A 340 -3.74 -5.32 21.89
C LEU A 340 -3.19 -3.90 22.13
N TYR A 341 -2.92 -3.51 23.36
CA TYR A 341 -2.21 -2.26 23.62
C TYR A 341 -0.71 -2.46 23.81
N THR A 342 0.05 -1.46 23.39
CA THR A 342 1.47 -1.31 23.72
C THR A 342 1.71 0.19 23.93
N ASP A 343 2.19 0.61 25.10
CA ASP A 343 2.55 2.01 25.36
C ASP A 343 3.81 2.36 24.56
N TRP A 344 3.58 2.99 23.41
CA TRP A 344 4.65 3.39 22.49
C TRP A 344 5.60 4.38 23.15
N GLN A 345 5.10 5.29 23.98
CA GLN A 345 5.95 6.27 24.64
C GLN A 345 6.82 5.62 25.70
N LYS A 346 6.28 4.70 26.51
CA LYS A 346 7.08 3.99 27.50
C LYS A 346 8.25 3.24 26.87
N ILE A 347 8.02 2.56 25.74
CA ILE A 347 9.08 1.85 25.01
C ILE A 347 10.13 2.83 24.48
N ILE A 348 9.71 3.97 23.90
CA ILE A 348 10.63 5.01 23.43
C ILE A 348 11.46 5.57 24.59
N ASP A 349 10.83 5.88 25.72
CA ASP A 349 11.50 6.45 26.90
C ASP A 349 12.53 5.46 27.48
N GLU A 350 12.20 4.16 27.53
CA GLU A 350 13.13 3.10 27.96
C GLU A 350 14.36 3.01 27.06
N GLN A 351 14.18 3.09 25.74
CA GLN A 351 15.28 3.05 24.76
C GLN A 351 16.23 4.24 24.86
N VAL A 352 15.68 5.45 24.95
CA VAL A 352 16.49 6.67 25.10
C VAL A 352 17.36 6.58 26.36
N ASN A 353 16.81 6.03 27.45
CA ASN A 353 17.53 5.82 28.69
C ASN A 353 18.63 4.75 28.56
N GLU A 354 18.40 3.67 27.83
CA GLU A 354 19.42 2.64 27.56
C GLU A 354 20.57 3.14 26.67
N GLU A 355 20.25 3.90 25.63
CA GLU A 355 21.23 4.48 24.71
C GLU A 355 22.10 5.55 25.41
N GLN A 356 21.50 6.37 26.27
CA GLN A 356 22.23 7.31 27.13
C GLN A 356 23.14 6.60 28.15
N LYS A 357 22.72 5.44 28.68
CA LYS A 357 23.58 4.63 29.56
C LYS A 357 24.78 4.03 28.82
N LYS A 358 24.58 3.53 27.60
CA LYS A 358 25.67 3.00 26.75
C LYS A 358 26.70 4.08 26.41
N ASN A 359 26.24 5.28 26.04
CA ASN A 359 27.12 6.42 25.71
C ASN A 359 27.86 7.02 26.91
N ARG A 360 27.46 6.71 28.15
CA ARG A 360 28.19 7.12 29.38
C ARG A 360 29.22 6.08 29.84
N LEU A 361 29.18 4.88 29.26
CA LEU A 361 30.06 3.75 29.59
C LEU A 361 31.14 3.51 28.51
N SER A 362 31.02 4.15 27.35
CA SER A 362 32.05 4.31 26.31
C SER A 362 32.84 5.59 26.53
#